data_AF-A0A8H7VZA4-F1
#
_entry.id   AF-A0A8H7VZA4-F1
#
_cell.length_a   1.000
_cell.length_b   1.000
_cell.length_c   1.000
_cell.angle_alpha   90.00
_cell.angle_beta   90.00
_cell.angle_gamma   90.00
#
_symmetry.space_group_name_H-M   'P 1'
#
loop_
_entity.id
_entity.type
_entity.pdbx_description
1 polymer ?
#
loop_
_entity_poly.entity_id
_entity_poly.type
_entity_poly.pdbx_seq_one_letter_code
_entity_poly.pdbx_strand_id
1 'polypeptide(L)'
;MMEYQPINHPYNSSCGYCHHDEEHYIFGEDSMSCSPTFETFNIIPSHNEQEPYRYNYLLNLMTAPDMNAYLSATSFNDDIYALPIHLQRLISEAREEILLSNSNKNYKEKSAQLRLEKVRQLVWLRSDGDFSILMNTLTELVSDEDELEDLLRI
;
A
#
# COMPACT_ATOMS: atom_id res chain seq x y z
N MET A 1 -6.99 -59.71 -8.92
CA MET A 1 -7.15 -59.01 -7.63
C MET A 1 -6.20 -57.82 -7.69
N MET A 2 -6.75 -56.61 -7.82
CA MET A 2 -5.96 -55.38 -7.96
C MET A 2 -5.80 -54.74 -6.59
N GLU A 3 -4.56 -54.59 -6.13
CA GLU A 3 -4.20 -53.87 -4.91
C GLU A 3 -4.38 -52.36 -5.13
N TYR A 4 -5.27 -51.74 -4.35
CA TYR A 4 -5.43 -50.29 -4.31
C TYR A 4 -4.29 -49.70 -3.46
N GLN A 5 -3.41 -48.93 -4.08
CA GLN A 5 -2.44 -48.09 -3.36
C GLN A 5 -3.13 -46.80 -2.89
N PRO A 6 -3.03 -46.41 -1.61
CA PRO A 6 -3.54 -45.13 -1.14
C PRO A 6 -2.68 -43.99 -1.69
N ILE A 7 -3.35 -43.00 -2.26
CA ILE A 7 -2.74 -41.79 -2.83
C ILE A 7 -2.26 -40.94 -1.64
N ASN A 8 -0.97 -41.01 -1.35
CA ASN A 8 -0.30 -40.10 -0.41
C ASN A 8 -0.26 -38.69 -1.03
N HIS A 9 -1.20 -37.83 -0.65
CA HIS A 9 -1.17 -36.41 -0.98
C HIS A 9 -0.19 -35.68 -0.04
N PRO A 10 0.76 -34.88 -0.57
CA PRO A 10 1.80 -34.24 0.24
C PRO A 10 1.36 -32.93 0.92
N TYR A 11 0.06 -32.62 0.96
CA TYR A 11 -0.45 -31.40 1.57
C TYR A 11 -1.19 -31.69 2.87
N ASN A 12 -0.41 -31.57 3.94
CA ASN A 12 -0.76 -31.63 5.33
C ASN A 12 -1.58 -30.37 5.73
N SER A 13 -2.82 -30.60 6.15
CA SER A 13 -3.58 -29.83 7.16
C SER A 13 -4.06 -28.39 6.90
N SER A 14 -4.51 -28.01 5.70
CA SER A 14 -5.31 -26.77 5.54
C SER A 14 -6.44 -26.82 4.49
N CYS A 15 -6.87 -28.01 4.06
CA CYS A 15 -8.00 -28.15 3.14
C CYS A 15 -9.34 -28.14 3.89
N GLY A 16 -10.09 -27.04 3.81
CA GLY A 16 -11.42 -26.88 4.42
C GLY A 16 -12.57 -27.66 3.77
N TYR A 17 -12.28 -28.63 2.89
CA TYR A 17 -13.28 -29.42 2.15
C TYR A 17 -13.13 -30.94 2.31
N CYS A 18 -12.22 -31.43 3.16
CA CYS A 18 -12.12 -32.86 3.44
C CYS A 18 -13.06 -33.25 4.59
N HIS A 19 -14.19 -33.88 4.27
CA HIS A 19 -15.01 -34.64 5.21
C HIS A 19 -14.21 -35.87 5.68
N HIS A 20 -13.78 -35.87 6.94
CA HIS A 20 -13.43 -37.10 7.63
C HIS A 20 -14.45 -37.34 8.72
N ASP A 21 -15.28 -38.35 8.46
CA ASP A 21 -16.25 -38.87 9.40
C ASP A 21 -15.59 -39.36 10.69
N GLU A 22 -16.39 -39.24 11.73
CA GLU A 22 -16.17 -39.47 13.15
C GLU A 22 -15.40 -40.75 13.49
N GLU A 23 -14.47 -40.66 14.44
CA GLU A 23 -14.42 -41.62 15.54
C GLU A 23 -13.67 -41.06 16.76
N HIS A 24 -14.38 -41.07 17.88
CA HIS A 24 -14.02 -40.62 19.22
C HIS A 24 -12.77 -41.29 19.80
N TYR A 25 -11.85 -40.50 20.38
CA TYR A 25 -11.16 -40.89 21.62
C TYR A 25 -10.92 -39.66 22.51
N ILE A 26 -11.62 -39.65 23.63
CA ILE A 26 -11.50 -38.72 24.76
C ILE A 26 -10.46 -39.27 25.74
N PHE A 27 -9.49 -38.46 26.17
CA PHE A 27 -8.97 -38.43 27.55
C PHE A 27 -8.00 -37.24 27.72
N GLY A 28 -8.26 -36.35 28.69
CA GLY A 28 -7.34 -35.28 29.07
C GLY A 28 -7.97 -33.89 29.28
N GLU A 29 -8.93 -33.80 30.19
CA GLU A 29 -9.11 -32.71 31.16
C GLU A 29 -8.09 -31.54 31.12
N ASP A 30 -8.48 -30.42 30.50
CA ASP A 30 -8.52 -29.09 31.12
C ASP A 30 -9.24 -28.11 30.17
N SER A 31 -10.50 -27.83 30.49
CA SER A 31 -11.34 -26.84 29.82
C SER A 31 -10.83 -25.42 30.09
N MET A 32 -10.25 -24.79 29.08
CA MET A 32 -10.36 -23.34 28.94
C MET A 32 -10.55 -22.99 27.45
N SER A 33 -11.78 -22.67 27.11
CA SER A 33 -12.21 -22.17 25.81
C SER A 33 -11.48 -20.85 25.47
N CYS A 34 -10.51 -20.90 24.56
CA CYS A 34 -9.96 -19.70 23.93
C CYS A 34 -10.56 -19.57 22.52
N SER A 35 -11.64 -18.80 22.43
CA SER A 35 -12.04 -18.08 21.22
C SER A 35 -10.84 -17.28 20.71
N PRO A 36 -10.58 -17.18 19.39
CA PRO A 36 -9.55 -16.26 18.89
C PRO A 36 -10.15 -14.86 18.88
N THR A 37 -10.18 -14.22 20.05
CA THR A 37 -10.32 -12.77 20.12
C THR A 37 -9.07 -12.16 19.49
N PHE A 38 -9.30 -11.51 18.36
CA PHE A 38 -8.41 -10.60 17.67
C PHE A 38 -8.00 -9.48 18.63
N GLU A 39 -6.92 -9.66 19.38
CA GLU A 39 -6.28 -8.59 20.15
C GLU A 39 -4.98 -9.14 20.77
N THR A 40 -3.85 -8.89 20.11
CA THR A 40 -2.53 -8.55 20.71
C THR A 40 -1.47 -8.58 19.61
N PHE A 41 -1.14 -7.40 19.07
CA PHE A 41 0.20 -7.08 18.58
C PHE A 41 0.52 -5.62 18.94
N ASN A 42 0.67 -5.34 20.23
CA ASN A 42 1.50 -4.21 20.69
C ASN A 42 2.88 -4.76 21.06
N ILE A 43 3.56 -5.31 20.07
CA ILE A 43 5.02 -5.37 20.06
C ILE A 43 5.39 -4.23 19.13
N ILE A 44 5.90 -3.12 19.68
CA ILE A 44 6.55 -2.07 18.88
C ILE A 44 7.97 -2.60 18.61
N PRO A 45 8.33 -3.05 17.40
CA PRO A 45 9.71 -3.28 17.07
C PRO A 45 10.29 -1.91 16.68
N SER A 46 11.16 -1.39 17.53
CA SER A 46 12.01 -0.27 17.20
C SER A 46 12.84 -0.58 15.95
N HIS A 47 12.63 0.22 14.90
CA HIS A 47 13.51 0.48 13.75
C HIS A 47 14.05 -0.70 12.91
N ASN A 48 13.89 -0.52 11.58
CA ASN A 48 14.69 -1.10 10.48
C ASN A 48 14.33 -2.50 9.94
N GLU A 49 13.09 -2.68 9.50
CA GLU A 49 12.84 -3.57 8.37
C GLU A 49 11.92 -2.84 7.39
N GLN A 50 12.33 -2.76 6.12
CA GLN A 50 11.59 -2.14 5.04
C GLN A 50 10.18 -2.72 5.01
N GLU A 51 9.17 -1.98 5.49
CA GLU A 51 7.79 -2.32 5.20
C GLU A 51 7.67 -2.34 3.67
N PRO A 52 7.38 -3.50 3.05
CA PRO A 52 7.38 -3.63 1.59
C PRO A 52 6.32 -2.75 0.90
N TYR A 53 5.56 -1.98 1.68
CA TYR A 53 4.35 -1.29 1.29
C TYR A 53 4.26 0.17 1.79
N ARG A 54 5.31 0.70 2.45
CA ARG A 54 5.27 2.05 3.06
C ARG A 54 4.89 3.17 2.07
N TYR A 55 5.23 2.99 0.79
CA TYR A 55 4.97 3.98 -0.26
C TYR A 55 3.94 3.50 -1.31
N ASN A 56 3.10 2.52 -0.98
CA ASN A 56 2.05 2.04 -1.90
C ASN A 56 1.11 3.15 -2.34
N TYR A 57 0.74 4.07 -1.45
CA TYR A 57 -0.06 5.24 -1.82
C TYR A 57 0.63 6.06 -2.91
N LEU A 58 1.92 6.37 -2.74
CA LEU A 58 2.69 7.16 -3.69
C LEU A 58 2.87 6.42 -5.01
N LEU A 59 3.16 5.11 -4.97
CA LEU A 59 3.25 4.27 -6.16
C LEU A 59 1.93 4.28 -6.95
N ASN A 60 0.81 4.08 -6.27
CA ASN A 60 -0.52 4.10 -6.90
C ASN A 60 -0.83 5.47 -7.49
N LEU A 61 -0.49 6.56 -6.80
CA LEU A 61 -0.67 7.92 -7.29
C LEU A 61 0.13 8.18 -8.58
N MET A 62 1.39 7.73 -8.64
CA MET A 62 2.27 7.92 -9.79
C MET A 62 1.94 7.02 -10.98
N THR A 63 1.30 5.88 -10.73
CA THR A 63 0.92 4.90 -11.76
C THR A 63 -0.54 5.00 -12.20
N ALA A 64 -1.36 5.77 -11.49
CA ALA A 64 -2.77 5.96 -11.79
C ALA A 64 -2.98 6.45 -13.24
N PRO A 65 -3.91 5.86 -14.02
CA PRO A 65 -4.17 6.29 -15.39
C PRO A 65 -4.67 7.74 -15.45
N ASP A 66 -5.46 8.16 -14.46
CA ASP A 66 -5.86 9.54 -14.22
C ASP A 66 -5.54 9.90 -12.76
N MET A 67 -4.47 10.66 -12.57
CA MET A 67 -4.03 11.10 -11.23
C MET A 67 -5.09 11.96 -10.53
N ASN A 68 -5.84 12.76 -11.30
CA ASN A 68 -6.82 13.68 -10.72
C ASN A 68 -8.03 12.92 -10.20
N ALA A 69 -8.50 11.95 -10.98
CA ALA A 69 -9.54 11.04 -10.56
C ALA A 69 -9.12 10.29 -9.29
N TYR A 70 -7.88 9.77 -9.26
CA TYR A 70 -7.33 9.10 -8.08
C TYR A 70 -7.32 10.00 -6.83
N LEU A 71 -6.77 11.21 -6.93
CA LEU A 71 -6.73 12.17 -5.81
C LEU A 71 -8.12 12.59 -5.31
N SER A 72 -9.10 12.65 -6.22
CA SER A 72 -10.47 13.00 -5.84
C SER A 72 -11.22 11.85 -5.16
N ALA A 73 -10.92 10.60 -5.54
CA ALA A 73 -11.62 9.41 -5.07
C ALA A 73 -11.04 8.84 -3.77
N THR A 74 -9.74 9.00 -3.53
CA THR A 74 -9.05 8.41 -2.37
C THR A 74 -9.19 9.28 -1.12
N SER A 75 -9.61 8.69 0.00
CA SER A 75 -9.55 9.33 1.32
C SER A 75 -8.09 9.59 1.72
N PHE A 76 -7.81 10.65 2.49
CA PHE A 76 -6.50 10.75 3.12
C PHE A 76 -6.34 9.56 4.06
N ASN A 77 -5.48 8.62 3.71
CA ASN A 77 -5.10 7.50 4.57
C ASN A 77 -3.88 7.92 5.39
N ASP A 78 -3.65 7.21 6.50
CA ASP A 78 -2.51 7.44 7.38
C ASP A 78 -1.15 7.37 6.64
N ASP A 79 -1.09 6.62 5.53
CA ASP A 79 0.07 6.49 4.65
C ASP A 79 0.59 7.83 4.10
N ILE A 80 -0.29 8.83 3.93
CA ILE A 80 0.16 10.16 3.47
C ILE A 80 0.97 10.84 4.56
N TYR A 81 0.60 10.69 5.82
CA TYR A 81 1.33 11.27 6.94
C TYR A 81 2.71 10.60 7.16
N ALA A 82 2.98 9.48 6.50
CA ALA A 82 4.29 8.82 6.49
C ALA A 82 5.26 9.38 5.43
N LEU A 83 4.80 10.25 4.53
CA LEU A 83 5.61 10.89 3.49
C LEU A 83 6.41 12.10 4.03
N PRO A 84 7.46 12.57 3.34
CA PRO A 84 8.12 13.83 3.67
C PRO A 84 7.15 15.02 3.60
N ILE A 85 7.34 16.01 4.48
CA ILE A 85 6.39 17.11 4.68
C ILE A 85 6.09 17.88 3.38
N HIS A 86 7.09 18.04 2.53
CA HIS A 86 6.95 18.74 1.25
C HIS A 86 6.02 17.99 0.27
N LEU A 87 6.09 16.65 0.22
CA LEU A 87 5.17 15.83 -0.57
C LEU A 87 3.76 15.81 0.02
N GLN A 88 3.64 15.68 1.35
CA GLN A 88 2.34 15.76 2.02
C GLN A 88 1.62 17.06 1.65
N ARG A 89 2.35 18.17 1.74
CA ARG A 89 1.85 19.50 1.42
C ARG A 89 1.45 19.60 -0.05
N LEU A 90 2.33 19.19 -0.97
CA LEU A 90 2.02 19.23 -2.40
C LEU A 90 0.78 18.42 -2.76
N ILE A 91 0.66 17.19 -2.25
CA ILE A 91 -0.48 16.29 -2.51
C ILE A 91 -1.76 16.91 -1.95
N SER A 92 -1.69 17.55 -0.78
CA SER A 92 -2.82 18.24 -0.15
C SER A 92 -3.27 19.46 -0.94
N GLU A 93 -2.33 20.32 -1.34
CA GLU A 93 -2.60 21.48 -2.19
C GLU A 93 -3.20 21.03 -3.54
N ALA A 94 -2.64 20.01 -4.19
CA ALA A 94 -3.12 19.51 -5.47
C ALA A 94 -4.56 18.96 -5.38
N ARG A 95 -4.88 18.26 -4.30
CA ARG A 95 -6.24 17.76 -4.07
C ARG A 95 -7.22 18.90 -3.83
N GLU A 96 -6.85 19.89 -3.03
CA GLU A 96 -7.69 21.07 -2.80
C GLU A 96 -7.98 21.79 -4.12
N GLU A 97 -6.97 22.01 -4.96
CA GLU A 97 -7.12 22.60 -6.29
C GLU A 97 -8.10 21.81 -7.19
N ILE A 98 -8.06 20.46 -7.12
CA ILE A 98 -8.98 19.60 -7.87
C ILE A 98 -10.42 19.75 -7.35
N LEU A 99 -10.62 19.75 -6.03
CA LEU A 99 -11.95 19.91 -5.42
C LEU A 99 -12.53 21.31 -5.70
N LEU A 100 -11.70 22.34 -5.65
CA LEU A 100 -12.07 23.71 -6.01
C LEU A 100 -12.40 23.83 -7.50
N SER A 101 -11.62 23.18 -8.38
CA SER A 101 -11.91 23.12 -9.82
C SER A 101 -13.25 22.45 -10.12
N ASN A 102 -13.61 21.39 -9.38
CA ASN A 102 -14.86 20.66 -9.55
C ASN A 102 -16.07 21.44 -9.04
N SER A 103 -15.90 22.24 -7.99
CA SER A 103 -16.96 23.04 -7.38
C SER A 103 -17.12 24.43 -8.02
N ASN A 104 -16.04 25.02 -8.54
CA ASN A 104 -16.02 26.35 -9.14
C ASN A 104 -15.39 26.30 -10.54
N LYS A 105 -16.24 26.38 -11.57
CA LYS A 105 -15.82 26.38 -12.99
C LYS A 105 -14.88 27.53 -13.37
N ASN A 106 -14.76 28.58 -12.56
CA ASN A 106 -13.84 29.70 -12.79
C ASN A 106 -12.50 29.58 -12.04
N TYR A 107 -12.31 28.52 -11.26
CA TYR A 107 -11.03 28.27 -10.60
C TYR A 107 -9.99 27.85 -11.63
N LYS A 108 -8.94 28.67 -11.80
CA LYS A 108 -7.89 28.49 -12.81
C LYS A 108 -6.52 28.17 -12.21
N GLU A 109 -6.40 28.21 -10.90
CA GLU A 109 -5.13 27.97 -10.22
C GLU A 109 -4.94 26.46 -10.05
N LYS A 110 -4.01 25.90 -10.82
CA LYS A 110 -3.69 24.46 -10.83
C LYS A 110 -2.20 24.25 -10.58
N SER A 111 -1.61 25.07 -9.72
CA SER A 111 -0.16 25.16 -9.55
C SER A 111 0.39 23.91 -8.88
N ALA A 112 -0.25 23.45 -7.80
CA ALA A 112 0.11 22.23 -7.11
C ALA A 112 -0.16 20.98 -7.97
N GLN A 113 -1.30 20.94 -8.65
CA GLN A 113 -1.64 19.85 -9.57
C GLN A 113 -0.58 19.72 -10.69
N LEU A 114 -0.17 20.83 -11.31
CA LEU A 114 0.86 20.83 -12.34
C LEU A 114 2.24 20.41 -11.79
N ARG A 115 2.62 20.91 -10.61
CA ARG A 115 3.88 20.51 -9.93
C ARG A 115 3.89 19.01 -9.63
N LEU A 116 2.77 18.46 -9.15
CA LEU A 116 2.65 17.02 -8.89
C LEU A 116 2.74 16.18 -10.17
N GLU A 117 2.17 16.65 -11.29
CA GLU A 117 2.33 15.99 -12.59
C GLU A 117 3.78 16.05 -13.09
N LYS A 118 4.51 17.16 -12.86
CA LYS A 118 5.95 17.22 -13.15
C LYS A 118 6.73 16.21 -12.31
N VAL A 119 6.44 16.10 -11.01
CA VAL A 119 7.07 15.11 -10.13
C VAL A 119 6.86 13.71 -10.71
N ARG A 120 5.62 13.36 -11.08
CA ARG A 120 5.32 12.09 -11.74
C ARG A 120 6.18 11.88 -12.98
N GLN A 121 6.23 12.85 -13.90
CA GLN A 121 7.02 12.74 -15.12
C GLN A 121 8.51 12.51 -14.83
N LEU A 122 9.07 13.21 -13.83
CA LEU A 122 10.47 13.06 -13.44
C LEU A 122 10.76 11.68 -12.86
N VAL A 123 9.88 11.17 -11.98
CA VAL A 123 10.02 9.82 -11.42
C VAL A 123 9.99 8.78 -12.55
N TRP A 124 9.04 8.91 -13.48
CA TRP A 124 8.92 8.01 -14.64
C TRP A 124 10.10 8.08 -15.60
N LEU A 125 10.67 9.27 -15.79
CA LEU A 125 11.86 9.48 -16.59
C LEU A 125 13.09 8.84 -15.95
N ARG A 126 13.25 9.00 -14.62
CA ARG A 126 14.35 8.38 -13.85
C ARG A 126 14.25 6.86 -13.83
N SER A 127 13.04 6.31 -13.87
CA SER A 127 12.82 4.87 -13.91
C SER A 127 12.88 4.28 -15.33
N ASP A 128 13.16 5.08 -16.36
CA ASP A 128 13.15 4.66 -17.78
C ASP A 128 11.86 3.95 -18.21
N GLY A 129 10.72 4.32 -17.60
CA GLY A 129 9.45 3.63 -17.87
C GLY A 129 9.29 2.25 -17.21
N ASP A 130 10.28 1.77 -16.45
CA ASP A 130 10.21 0.45 -15.80
C ASP A 130 9.56 0.53 -14.41
N PHE A 131 8.40 -0.12 -14.28
CA PHE A 131 7.69 -0.27 -13.01
C PHE A 131 8.51 -0.98 -11.93
N SER A 132 9.40 -1.90 -12.32
CA SER A 132 10.25 -2.65 -11.38
C SER A 132 11.27 -1.75 -10.68
N ILE A 133 11.65 -0.64 -11.34
CA ILE A 133 12.61 0.35 -10.83
C ILE A 133 11.88 1.49 -10.14
N LEU A 134 10.65 1.78 -10.54
CA LEU A 134 9.84 2.89 -10.05
C LEU A 134 9.75 2.97 -8.52
N MET A 135 9.54 1.84 -7.84
CA MET A 135 9.48 1.82 -6.36
C MET A 135 10.82 2.21 -5.71
N ASN A 136 11.94 1.78 -6.30
CA ASN A 136 13.27 2.16 -5.82
C ASN A 136 13.50 3.66 -6.03
N THR A 137 13.16 4.19 -7.21
CA THR A 137 13.24 5.63 -7.49
C THR A 137 12.38 6.46 -6.54
N LEU A 138 11.17 5.99 -6.20
CA LEU A 138 10.31 6.65 -5.22
C LEU A 138 10.89 6.61 -3.80
N THR A 139 11.48 5.48 -3.42
CA THR A 139 12.13 5.34 -2.12
C THR A 139 13.34 6.26 -2.00
N GLU A 140 14.16 6.35 -3.05
CA GLU A 140 15.29 7.29 -3.13
C GLU A 140 14.82 8.75 -3.02
N LEU A 141 13.82 9.14 -3.83
CA LEU A 141 13.25 10.49 -3.82
C LEU A 141 12.67 10.88 -2.44
N VAL A 142 12.04 9.93 -1.75
CA VAL A 142 11.50 10.17 -0.41
C VAL A 142 12.60 10.21 0.66
N SER A 143 13.72 9.55 0.42
CA SER A 143 14.84 9.50 1.37
C SER A 143 15.73 10.75 1.28
N ASP A 144 15.79 11.39 0.11
CA ASP A 144 16.54 12.63 -0.12
C ASP A 144 15.61 13.85 -0.06
N GLU A 145 15.46 14.43 1.15
CA GLU A 145 14.56 15.56 1.39
C GLU A 145 15.03 16.85 0.70
N ASP A 146 16.35 17.06 0.56
CA ASP A 146 16.92 18.25 -0.09
C ASP A 146 16.66 18.20 -1.60
N GLU A 147 16.93 17.06 -2.24
CA GLU A 147 16.62 16.87 -3.65
C GLU A 147 15.12 17.01 -3.92
N LEU A 148 14.28 16.45 -3.04
CA LEU A 148 12.84 16.57 -3.13
C LEU A 148 12.38 18.02 -3.00
N GLU A 149 12.92 18.79 -2.06
CA GLU A 149 12.57 20.20 -1.92
C GLU A 149 12.95 21.00 -3.18
N ASP A 150 14.16 20.78 -3.70
CA ASP A 150 14.62 21.43 -4.93
C ASP A 150 13.74 21.08 -6.13
N LEU A 151 13.32 19.82 -6.25
CA LEU A 151 12.42 19.36 -7.31
C LEU A 151 11.03 20.00 -7.20
N LEU A 152 10.54 20.24 -5.98
CA LEU A 152 9.23 20.83 -5.71
C LEU A 152 9.18 22.37 -5.85
N ARG A 153 10.34 23.03 -5.92
CA ARG A 153 10.47 24.49 -6.13
C ARG A 153 10.37 24.92 -7.61
N ILE A 154 10.40 23.99 -8.57
CA ILE A 154 10.44 24.22 -10.05
C ILE A 154 9.05 24.34 -10.69
#